data_AF-A0A443RNH8-F1
#
_entry.id   AF-A0A443RNH8-F1
#
_cell.length_a   1.000
_cell.length_b   1.000
_cell.length_c   1.000
_cell.angle_alpha   90.00
_cell.angle_beta   90.00
_cell.angle_gamma   90.00
#
_symmetry.space_group_name_H-M   'P 1'
#
loop_
_entity.id
_entity.type
_entity.pdbx_description
1 polymer ?
#
loop_
_entity_poly.entity_id
_entity_poly.type
_entity_poly.pdbx_seq_one_letter_code
_entity_poly.pdbx_strand_id
1 'polypeptide(L)'
;SLESIKEAFDKQGELFSGRPQTEYYIIGFVHSKTGIIAAEGDVWSIQQKFMLQKLTGLGMGKTDFSYKIHDICDDLISYLKEEKEITNLSMYLSNFTSNVISSLLYGKKYHPRDPIYEQLVSNIETFMGTGKDLSFYLTGPLFKLLVLSQRKVWNQFVASKEQVFNFMYDRVKERIENKEINEGEFNDILEYLMKEMNGPNAWMSDSK
;
A
#
# COMPACT_ATOMS: atom_id res chain seq x y z
N SER A 1 27.91 -12.93 1.55
CA SER A 1 27.47 -14.05 2.40
C SER A 1 26.37 -13.56 3.35
N LEU A 2 25.74 -14.42 4.15
CA LEU A 2 24.82 -13.98 5.22
C LEU A 2 25.51 -12.97 6.17
N GLU A 3 26.79 -13.19 6.45
CA GLU A 3 27.60 -12.28 7.27
C GLU A 3 27.69 -10.88 6.64
N SER A 4 27.94 -10.78 5.33
CA SER A 4 27.95 -9.49 4.63
C SER A 4 26.60 -8.78 4.67
N ILE A 5 25.49 -9.52 4.57
CA ILE A 5 24.14 -8.95 4.67
C ILE A 5 23.91 -8.40 6.08
N LYS A 6 24.26 -9.16 7.12
CA LYS A 6 24.15 -8.70 8.52
C LYS A 6 25.04 -7.50 8.77
N GLU A 7 26.29 -7.51 8.29
CA GLU A 7 27.19 -6.38 8.45
C GLU A 7 26.64 -5.11 7.80
N ALA A 8 26.12 -5.20 6.58
CA ALA A 8 25.55 -4.06 5.87
C ALA A 8 24.27 -3.52 6.54
N PHE A 9 23.31 -4.38 6.88
CA PHE A 9 21.98 -3.94 7.32
C PHE A 9 21.79 -3.79 8.83
N ASP A 10 22.61 -4.47 9.66
CA ASP A 10 22.52 -4.39 11.13
C ASP A 10 23.59 -3.44 11.68
N LYS A 11 24.87 -3.69 11.36
CA LYS A 11 25.99 -2.89 11.90
C LYS A 11 26.16 -1.55 11.18
N GLN A 12 25.91 -1.51 9.88
CA GLN A 12 26.10 -0.35 9.02
C GLN A 12 24.77 0.17 8.44
N GLY A 13 23.64 -0.10 9.11
CA GLY A 13 22.29 0.13 8.59
C GLY A 13 22.07 1.55 8.05
N GLU A 14 22.58 2.58 8.74
CA GLU A 14 22.45 3.98 8.29
C GLU A 14 23.14 4.25 6.93
N LEU A 15 24.25 3.56 6.63
CA LEU A 15 24.95 3.71 5.35
C LEU A 15 24.22 3.00 4.20
N PHE A 16 23.46 1.95 4.50
CA PHE A 16 22.76 1.12 3.50
C PHE A 16 21.24 1.35 3.48
N SER A 17 20.71 2.25 4.31
CA SER A 17 19.28 2.53 4.40
C SER A 17 18.73 3.45 3.30
N GLY A 18 19.61 3.98 2.43
CA GLY A 18 19.23 4.86 1.32
C GLY A 18 18.38 4.16 0.24
N ARG A 19 17.87 4.95 -0.70
CA ARG A 19 17.17 4.54 -1.92
C ARG A 19 17.96 5.04 -3.14
N PRO A 20 17.83 4.37 -4.30
CA PRO A 20 18.42 4.88 -5.52
C PRO A 20 17.93 6.29 -5.86
N GLN A 21 18.85 7.27 -5.88
CA GLN A 21 18.56 8.65 -6.31
C GLN A 21 18.72 8.86 -7.82
N THR A 22 18.96 7.79 -8.57
CA THR A 22 19.17 7.82 -10.02
C THR A 22 17.91 8.22 -10.77
N GLU A 23 18.07 8.88 -11.91
CA GLU A 23 17.01 8.97 -12.91
C GLU A 23 16.55 7.55 -13.29
N TYR A 24 15.29 7.40 -13.71
CA TYR A 24 14.76 6.11 -14.16
C TYR A 24 14.75 5.02 -13.07
N TYR A 25 14.48 5.42 -11.81
CA TYR A 25 14.19 4.50 -10.71
C TYR A 25 12.67 4.27 -10.61
N ILE A 26 12.23 3.03 -10.81
CA ILE A 26 10.81 2.70 -10.97
C ILE A 26 9.98 2.97 -9.72
N ILE A 27 10.48 2.64 -8.54
CA ILE A 27 9.80 2.88 -7.27
C ILE A 27 9.70 4.39 -7.01
N GLY A 28 10.76 5.14 -7.32
CA GLY A 28 10.75 6.61 -7.26
C GLY A 28 9.72 7.22 -8.22
N PHE A 29 9.56 6.66 -9.42
CA PHE A 29 8.53 7.05 -10.38
C PHE A 29 7.12 6.72 -9.90
N VAL A 30 6.90 5.51 -9.37
CA VAL A 30 5.59 5.05 -8.92
C VAL A 30 5.07 5.87 -7.75
N HIS A 31 5.93 6.15 -6.77
CA HIS A 31 5.57 6.83 -5.54
C HIS A 31 5.92 8.33 -5.51
N SER A 32 6.36 8.89 -6.65
CA SER A 32 6.83 10.28 -6.74
C SER A 32 7.86 10.66 -5.67
N LYS A 33 8.75 9.72 -5.31
CA LYS A 33 9.73 9.86 -4.20
C LYS A 33 9.12 10.18 -2.82
N THR A 34 7.85 9.83 -2.61
CA THR A 34 7.14 9.99 -1.32
C THR A 34 6.81 8.63 -0.70
N GLY A 35 6.40 8.63 0.56
CA GLY A 35 6.00 7.41 1.27
C GLY A 35 7.19 6.60 1.80
N ILE A 36 6.91 5.65 2.68
CA ILE A 36 7.92 4.85 3.40
C ILE A 36 8.84 4.06 2.46
N ILE A 37 8.35 3.68 1.28
CA ILE A 37 9.12 2.89 0.32
C ILE A 37 10.12 3.75 -0.45
N ALA A 38 9.80 5.00 -0.78
CA ALA A 38 10.60 5.83 -1.69
C ALA A 38 11.22 7.10 -1.08
N ALA A 39 10.73 7.57 0.07
CA ALA A 39 11.29 8.74 0.77
C ALA A 39 12.59 8.40 1.52
N GLU A 40 13.36 9.43 1.85
CA GLU A 40 14.59 9.36 2.65
C GLU A 40 14.64 10.45 3.73
N GLY A 41 15.58 10.31 4.66
CA GLY A 41 15.87 11.30 5.69
C GLY A 41 14.70 11.54 6.65
N ASP A 42 14.51 12.81 7.03
CA ASP A 42 13.51 13.19 8.03
C ASP A 42 12.07 12.87 7.59
N VAL A 43 11.75 13.03 6.29
CA VAL A 43 10.43 12.72 5.75
C VAL A 43 10.10 11.23 5.94
N TRP A 44 11.04 10.34 5.62
CA TRP A 44 10.87 8.91 5.84
C TRP A 44 10.74 8.58 7.33
N SER A 45 11.59 9.17 8.17
CA SER A 45 11.58 8.95 9.62
C SER A 45 10.24 9.35 10.26
N ILE A 46 9.69 10.50 9.87
CA ILE A 46 8.39 10.99 10.34
C ILE A 46 7.27 10.06 9.88
N GLN A 47 7.23 9.69 8.59
CA GLN A 47 6.19 8.81 8.05
C GLN A 47 6.24 7.41 8.67
N GLN A 48 7.43 6.84 8.85
CA GLN A 48 7.61 5.53 9.48
C GLN A 48 7.15 5.55 10.93
N LYS A 49 7.61 6.53 11.73
CA LYS A 49 7.21 6.68 13.14
C LYS A 49 5.70 6.85 13.27
N PHE A 50 5.11 7.71 12.44
CA PHE A 50 3.66 7.90 12.41
C PHE A 50 2.94 6.57 12.18
N MET A 51 3.27 5.86 11.08
CA MET A 51 2.58 4.62 10.72
C MET A 51 2.74 3.54 11.79
N LEU A 52 3.93 3.36 12.34
CA LEU A 52 4.17 2.39 13.42
C LEU A 52 3.35 2.74 14.67
N GLN A 53 3.37 3.99 15.11
CA GLN A 53 2.60 4.43 16.27
C GLN A 53 1.10 4.22 16.08
N LYS A 54 0.55 4.57 14.91
CA LYS A 54 -0.89 4.42 14.66
C LYS A 54 -1.30 2.95 14.51
N LEU A 55 -0.49 2.11 13.85
CA LEU A 55 -0.73 0.67 13.77
C LEU A 55 -0.72 0.02 15.16
N THR A 56 0.22 0.39 16.03
CA THR A 56 0.24 -0.08 17.43
C THR A 56 -0.97 0.45 18.22
N GLY A 57 -1.42 1.68 17.92
CA GLY A 57 -2.66 2.26 18.46
C GLY A 57 -3.91 1.48 18.07
N LEU A 58 -3.97 0.98 16.83
CA LEU A 58 -5.02 0.09 16.30
C LEU A 58 -4.93 -1.36 16.82
N GLY A 59 -4.02 -1.63 17.77
CA GLY A 59 -3.87 -2.95 18.37
C GLY A 59 -2.94 -3.90 17.62
N MET A 60 -2.20 -3.46 16.59
CA MET A 60 -1.23 -4.33 15.90
C MET A 60 -0.17 -4.82 16.90
N GLY A 61 -0.01 -6.14 16.98
CA GLY A 61 0.85 -6.80 17.98
C GLY A 61 0.17 -7.05 19.34
N LYS A 62 -1.14 -6.78 19.46
CA LYS A 62 -1.98 -7.06 20.65
C LYS A 62 -3.14 -7.97 20.27
N THR A 63 -3.83 -8.49 21.29
CA THR A 63 -5.00 -9.38 21.14
C THR A 63 -6.15 -8.71 20.36
N ASP A 64 -6.34 -7.40 20.51
CA ASP A 64 -7.44 -6.67 19.89
C ASP A 64 -7.43 -6.76 18.36
N PHE A 65 -6.23 -6.71 17.75
CA PHE A 65 -6.08 -6.88 16.31
C PHE A 65 -6.39 -8.32 15.85
N SER A 66 -6.19 -9.32 16.72
CA SER A 66 -6.58 -10.70 16.44
C SER A 66 -8.09 -10.82 16.24
N TYR A 67 -8.91 -10.09 17.02
CA TYR A 67 -10.37 -10.11 16.83
C TYR A 67 -10.76 -9.56 15.46
N LYS A 68 -10.12 -8.48 14.98
CA LYS A 68 -10.35 -7.95 13.64
C LYS A 68 -9.96 -8.95 12.54
N ILE A 69 -8.84 -9.66 12.72
CA ILE A 69 -8.43 -10.73 11.79
C ILE A 69 -9.44 -11.88 11.81
N HIS A 70 -9.93 -12.28 12.98
CA HIS A 70 -10.93 -13.36 13.11
C HIS A 70 -12.25 -13.01 12.43
N ASP A 71 -12.74 -11.77 12.59
CA ASP A 71 -13.94 -11.29 11.89
C ASP A 71 -13.81 -11.42 10.36
N ILE A 72 -12.66 -11.01 9.80
CA ILE A 72 -12.39 -11.14 8.36
C ILE A 72 -12.19 -12.62 7.95
N CYS A 73 -11.73 -13.47 8.87
CA CYS A 73 -11.60 -14.90 8.64
C CYS A 73 -12.98 -15.57 8.58
N ASP A 74 -13.92 -15.14 9.42
CA ASP A 74 -15.31 -15.61 9.41
C ASP A 74 -16.00 -15.22 8.09
N ASP A 75 -15.74 -14.02 7.56
CA ASP A 75 -16.17 -13.63 6.21
C ASP A 75 -15.60 -14.58 5.14
N LEU A 76 -14.29 -14.85 5.17
CA LEU A 76 -13.63 -15.78 4.25
C LEU A 76 -14.28 -17.17 4.29
N ILE A 77 -14.51 -17.71 5.49
CA ILE A 77 -15.16 -19.02 5.67
C ILE A 77 -16.58 -18.99 5.11
N SER A 78 -17.31 -17.89 5.30
CA SER A 78 -18.66 -17.72 4.77
C SER A 78 -18.66 -17.71 3.25
N TYR A 79 -17.77 -16.94 2.62
CA TYR A 79 -17.63 -16.91 1.16
C TYR A 79 -17.26 -18.28 0.58
N LEU A 80 -16.39 -19.03 1.24
CA LEU A 80 -16.03 -20.39 0.80
C LEU A 80 -17.18 -21.39 0.94
N LYS A 81 -18.06 -21.24 1.93
CA LYS A 81 -19.26 -22.09 2.11
C LYS A 81 -20.36 -21.82 1.08
N GLU A 82 -20.41 -20.60 0.54
CA GLU A 82 -21.37 -20.22 -0.51
C GLU A 82 -21.00 -20.82 -1.88
N GLU A 83 -19.73 -21.15 -2.09
CA GLU A 83 -19.28 -21.78 -3.31
C GLU A 83 -19.69 -23.24 -3.40
N LYS A 84 -20.32 -23.62 -4.52
CA LYS A 84 -20.63 -25.02 -4.82
C LYS A 84 -19.35 -25.85 -5.06
N GLU A 85 -18.33 -25.22 -5.62
CA GLU A 85 -17.02 -25.81 -5.89
C GLU A 85 -15.93 -24.72 -5.82
N ILE A 86 -14.90 -24.92 -5.00
CA ILE A 86 -13.81 -23.96 -4.84
C ILE A 86 -12.81 -24.16 -5.98
N THR A 87 -12.92 -23.33 -7.02
CA THR A 87 -12.05 -23.40 -8.20
C THR A 87 -10.77 -22.58 -8.07
N ASN A 88 -10.76 -21.55 -7.20
CA ASN A 88 -9.62 -20.65 -7.04
C ASN A 88 -9.45 -20.17 -5.59
N LEU A 89 -8.83 -20.99 -4.73
CA LEU A 89 -8.55 -20.63 -3.34
C LEU A 89 -7.62 -19.41 -3.20
N SER A 90 -6.69 -19.23 -4.14
CA SER A 90 -5.73 -18.11 -4.13
C SER A 90 -6.44 -16.76 -4.18
N MET A 91 -7.53 -16.66 -4.94
CA MET A 91 -8.36 -15.45 -5.03
C MET A 91 -8.97 -15.08 -3.67
N TYR A 92 -9.56 -16.05 -2.96
CA TYR A 92 -10.17 -15.82 -1.64
C TYR A 92 -9.13 -15.46 -0.58
N LEU A 93 -7.96 -16.10 -0.58
CA LEU A 93 -6.87 -15.75 0.33
C LEU A 93 -6.30 -14.35 0.04
N SER A 94 -6.21 -13.97 -1.24
CA SER A 94 -5.80 -12.61 -1.64
C SER A 94 -6.84 -11.56 -1.26
N ASN A 95 -8.12 -11.88 -1.35
CA ASN A 95 -9.20 -11.03 -0.84
C ASN A 95 -9.14 -10.88 0.69
N PHE A 96 -8.93 -11.97 1.43
CA PHE A 96 -8.75 -11.92 2.88
C PHE A 96 -7.61 -10.98 3.29
N THR A 97 -6.42 -11.11 2.70
CA THR A 97 -5.29 -10.22 3.03
C THR A 97 -5.55 -8.78 2.62
N SER A 98 -6.18 -8.56 1.46
CA SER A 98 -6.57 -7.22 0.99
C SER A 98 -7.62 -6.57 1.89
N ASN A 99 -8.54 -7.35 2.46
CA ASN A 99 -9.55 -6.88 3.40
C ASN A 99 -8.94 -6.54 4.77
N VAL A 100 -7.94 -7.30 5.25
CA VAL A 100 -7.19 -6.91 6.46
C VAL A 100 -6.56 -5.52 6.27
N ILE A 101 -5.88 -5.30 5.15
CA ILE A 101 -5.23 -4.01 4.84
C ILE A 101 -6.29 -2.91 4.65
N SER A 102 -7.34 -3.16 3.86
CA SER A 102 -8.40 -2.16 3.58
C SER A 102 -9.19 -1.79 4.84
N SER A 103 -9.41 -2.75 5.74
CA SER A 103 -10.05 -2.52 7.04
C SER A 103 -9.17 -1.70 7.97
N LEU A 104 -7.83 -1.84 7.88
CA LEU A 104 -6.90 -0.98 8.62
C LEU A 104 -6.78 0.43 8.04
N LEU A 105 -6.87 0.58 6.71
CA LEU A 105 -6.69 1.88 6.05
C LEU A 105 -7.95 2.72 6.03
N TYR A 106 -9.10 2.12 5.69
CA TYR A 106 -10.36 2.84 5.44
C TYR A 106 -11.56 2.24 6.18
N GLY A 107 -11.36 1.21 7.01
CA GLY A 107 -12.45 0.50 7.69
C GLY A 107 -13.36 -0.32 6.77
N LYS A 108 -12.96 -0.56 5.51
CA LYS A 108 -13.78 -1.23 4.48
C LYS A 108 -13.31 -2.66 4.20
N LYS A 109 -14.28 -3.53 3.89
CA LYS A 109 -14.11 -4.91 3.42
C LYS A 109 -14.85 -5.08 2.09
N TYR A 110 -14.33 -5.92 1.21
CA TYR A 110 -14.91 -6.21 -0.10
C TYR A 110 -15.21 -7.68 -0.25
N HIS A 111 -16.34 -8.02 -0.86
CA HIS A 111 -16.62 -9.38 -1.28
C HIS A 111 -15.64 -9.80 -2.40
N PRO A 112 -15.16 -11.06 -2.45
CA PRO A 112 -14.23 -11.53 -3.48
C PRO A 112 -14.70 -11.30 -4.91
N ARG A 113 -16.02 -11.39 -5.14
CA ARG A 113 -16.70 -11.15 -6.42
C ARG A 113 -17.33 -9.75 -6.56
N ASP A 114 -16.95 -8.81 -5.70
CA ASP A 114 -17.37 -7.41 -5.88
C ASP A 114 -16.71 -6.88 -7.18
N PRO A 115 -17.48 -6.38 -8.17
CA PRO A 115 -16.93 -5.88 -9.42
C PRO A 115 -15.88 -4.79 -9.23
N ILE A 116 -16.03 -3.96 -8.18
CA ILE A 116 -15.08 -2.89 -7.84
C ILE A 116 -13.75 -3.50 -7.36
N TYR A 117 -13.81 -4.56 -6.57
CA TYR A 117 -12.63 -5.27 -6.08
C TYR A 117 -11.95 -6.08 -7.19
N GLU A 118 -12.72 -6.80 -8.02
CA GLU A 118 -12.18 -7.54 -9.16
C GLU A 118 -11.45 -6.61 -10.14
N GLN A 119 -12.00 -5.43 -10.40
CA GLN A 119 -11.35 -4.41 -11.22
C GLN A 119 -10.04 -3.92 -10.59
N LEU A 120 -10.01 -3.69 -9.27
CA LEU A 120 -8.78 -3.32 -8.56
C LEU A 120 -7.71 -4.42 -8.70
N VAL A 121 -8.08 -5.67 -8.45
CA VAL A 121 -7.17 -6.82 -8.57
C VAL A 121 -6.61 -6.93 -9.98
N SER A 122 -7.46 -6.83 -11.01
CA SER A 122 -7.02 -6.88 -12.41
C SER A 122 -6.02 -5.76 -12.76
N ASN A 123 -6.25 -4.54 -12.24
CA ASN A 123 -5.33 -3.42 -12.43
C ASN A 123 -4.00 -3.63 -11.70
N ILE A 124 -4.03 -4.19 -10.48
CA ILE A 124 -2.82 -4.55 -9.72
C ILE A 124 -2.03 -5.65 -10.43
N GLU A 125 -2.69 -6.70 -10.91
CA GLU A 125 -2.05 -7.78 -11.67
C GLU A 125 -1.39 -7.25 -12.95
N THR A 126 -2.08 -6.36 -13.66
CA THR A 126 -1.53 -5.71 -14.86
C THR A 126 -0.34 -4.81 -14.51
N PHE A 127 -0.43 -4.03 -13.44
CA PHE A 127 0.65 -3.17 -12.95
C PHE A 127 1.89 -3.99 -12.56
N MET A 128 1.71 -5.08 -11.80
CA MET A 128 2.80 -5.96 -11.38
C MET A 128 3.40 -6.75 -12.55
N GLY A 129 2.55 -7.24 -13.47
CA GLY A 129 2.96 -7.98 -14.66
C GLY A 129 3.79 -7.13 -15.61
N THR A 130 3.28 -5.96 -16.01
CA THR A 130 4.01 -5.02 -16.87
C THR A 130 5.28 -4.50 -16.19
N GLY A 131 5.25 -4.38 -14.86
CA GLY A 131 6.43 -4.04 -14.09
C GLY A 131 7.54 -5.08 -14.14
N LYS A 132 7.17 -6.35 -13.99
CA LYS A 132 8.08 -7.48 -14.17
C LYS A 132 8.69 -7.49 -15.58
N ASP A 133 7.87 -7.26 -16.61
CA ASP A 133 8.32 -7.21 -18.02
C ASP A 133 9.32 -6.07 -18.27
N LEU A 134 9.17 -4.95 -17.55
CA LEU A 134 10.12 -3.84 -17.55
C LEU A 134 11.36 -4.07 -16.68
N SER A 135 11.53 -5.23 -16.05
CA SER A 135 12.69 -5.55 -15.22
C SER A 135 12.93 -4.49 -14.13
N PHE A 136 12.01 -4.39 -13.17
CA PHE A 136 12.00 -3.42 -12.07
C PHE A 136 13.30 -3.20 -11.27
N TYR A 137 14.27 -4.10 -11.37
CA TYR A 137 15.58 -3.95 -10.74
C TYR A 137 16.55 -3.07 -11.55
N LEU A 138 16.26 -2.81 -12.82
CA LEU A 138 17.07 -1.92 -13.66
C LEU A 138 16.81 -0.45 -13.30
N THR A 139 17.86 0.36 -13.32
CA THR A 139 17.81 1.81 -13.10
C THR A 139 18.71 2.53 -14.10
N GLY A 140 18.59 3.86 -14.20
CA GLY A 140 19.48 4.68 -15.01
C GLY A 140 19.34 4.47 -16.53
N PRO A 141 20.42 4.68 -17.30
CA PRO A 141 20.37 4.69 -18.77
C PRO A 141 19.89 3.38 -19.41
N LEU A 142 20.21 2.23 -18.81
CA LEU A 142 19.77 0.93 -19.32
C LEU A 142 18.25 0.77 -19.20
N PHE A 143 17.66 1.20 -18.08
CA PHE A 143 16.21 1.20 -17.93
C PHE A 143 15.55 2.18 -18.90
N LYS A 144 16.14 3.37 -19.12
CA LYS A 144 15.66 4.31 -20.13
C LYS A 144 15.59 3.68 -21.53
N LEU A 145 16.64 2.98 -21.95
CA LEU A 145 16.67 2.29 -23.25
C LEU A 145 15.60 1.19 -23.32
N LEU A 146 15.41 0.44 -22.24
CA LEU A 146 14.38 -0.60 -22.17
C LEU A 146 12.97 -0.01 -22.32
N VAL A 147 12.66 1.06 -21.59
CA VAL A 147 11.38 1.78 -21.65
C VAL A 147 11.12 2.34 -23.05
N LEU A 148 12.16 2.91 -23.69
CA LEU A 148 12.05 3.43 -25.06
C LEU A 148 11.82 2.32 -26.10
N SER A 149 12.36 1.13 -25.88
CA SER A 149 12.14 -0.06 -26.72
C SER A 149 10.74 -0.65 -26.50
N GLN A 150 10.27 -0.69 -25.25
CA GLN A 150 9.01 -1.32 -24.84
C GLN A 150 7.89 -0.31 -24.53
N ARG A 151 7.68 0.68 -25.40
CA ARG A 151 6.69 1.77 -25.16
C ARG A 151 5.28 1.27 -24.85
N LYS A 152 4.83 0.19 -25.48
CA LYS A 152 3.50 -0.37 -25.24
C LYS A 152 3.36 -0.87 -23.79
N VAL A 153 4.36 -1.61 -23.30
CA VAL A 153 4.39 -2.13 -21.92
C VAL A 153 4.50 -0.97 -20.94
N TRP A 154 5.33 0.03 -21.23
CA TRP A 154 5.42 1.25 -20.42
C TRP A 154 4.10 2.01 -20.31
N ASN A 155 3.39 2.22 -21.42
CA ASN A 155 2.11 2.94 -21.38
C ASN A 155 1.06 2.16 -20.59
N GLN A 156 1.02 0.83 -20.73
CA GLN A 156 0.13 -0.02 -19.96
C GLN A 156 0.48 -0.01 -18.46
N PHE A 157 1.77 -0.01 -18.14
CA PHE A 157 2.28 0.13 -16.78
C PHE A 157 1.82 1.45 -16.13
N VAL A 158 2.01 2.57 -16.83
CA VAL A 158 1.60 3.91 -16.35
C VAL A 158 0.09 3.99 -16.16
N ALA A 159 -0.70 3.51 -17.14
CA ALA A 159 -2.15 3.52 -17.04
C ALA A 159 -2.66 2.67 -15.87
N SER A 160 -2.11 1.46 -15.68
CA SER A 160 -2.49 0.57 -14.58
C SER A 160 -2.10 1.17 -13.22
N LYS A 161 -0.93 1.81 -13.13
CA LYS A 161 -0.51 2.59 -11.95
C LYS A 161 -1.54 3.67 -11.64
N GLU A 162 -1.92 4.49 -12.62
CA GLU A 162 -2.89 5.56 -12.42
C GLU A 162 -4.24 5.04 -11.94
N GLN A 163 -4.74 3.94 -12.53
CA GLN A 163 -5.99 3.33 -12.09
C GLN A 163 -5.95 2.84 -10.64
N VAL A 164 -4.86 2.19 -10.23
CA VAL A 164 -4.68 1.73 -8.84
C VAL A 164 -4.58 2.92 -7.87
N PHE A 165 -3.84 3.97 -8.23
CA PHE A 165 -3.72 5.17 -7.39
C PHE A 165 -5.02 5.97 -7.30
N ASN A 166 -5.75 6.11 -8.41
CA ASN A 166 -7.05 6.78 -8.43
C ASN A 166 -8.07 6.02 -7.56
N PHE A 167 -8.06 4.69 -7.63
CA PHE A 167 -8.89 3.87 -6.75
C PHE A 167 -8.63 4.17 -5.27
N MET A 168 -7.36 4.20 -4.85
CA MET A 168 -6.99 4.53 -3.48
C MET A 168 -7.42 5.94 -3.10
N TYR A 169 -7.21 6.91 -4.00
CA TYR A 169 -7.60 8.30 -3.79
C TYR A 169 -9.12 8.46 -3.64
N ASP A 170 -9.92 7.77 -4.45
CA ASP A 170 -11.37 7.81 -4.37
C ASP A 170 -11.88 7.28 -3.03
N ARG A 171 -11.28 6.23 -2.47
CA ARG A 171 -11.63 5.71 -1.14
C ARG A 171 -11.27 6.69 -0.03
N VAL A 172 -10.10 7.32 -0.14
CA VAL A 172 -9.69 8.37 0.80
C VAL A 172 -10.66 9.55 0.75
N LYS A 173 -11.01 10.02 -0.45
CA LYS A 173 -11.94 11.13 -0.67
C LYS A 173 -13.33 10.82 -0.12
N GLU A 174 -13.88 9.65 -0.46
CA GLU A 174 -15.17 9.19 0.04
C GLU A 174 -15.21 9.17 1.58
N ARG A 175 -14.14 8.69 2.21
CA ARG A 175 -14.03 8.65 3.68
C ARG A 175 -13.95 10.06 4.29
N ILE A 176 -13.19 10.98 3.68
CA ILE A 176 -13.08 12.37 4.12
C ILE A 176 -14.43 13.10 3.99
N GLU A 177 -15.15 12.90 2.89
CA GLU A 177 -16.44 13.54 2.62
C GLU A 177 -17.53 13.06 3.59
N ASN A 178 -17.54 11.77 3.93
CA ASN A 178 -18.54 11.18 4.81
C ASN A 178 -18.37 11.59 6.29
N LYS A 179 -17.25 12.23 6.69
CA LYS A 179 -17.02 12.86 8.01
C LYS A 179 -17.43 12.06 9.26
N GLU A 180 -17.56 10.74 9.17
CA GLU A 180 -17.75 9.88 10.35
C GLU A 180 -16.43 9.74 11.10
N ILE A 181 -15.96 10.84 11.69
CA ILE A 181 -14.91 10.80 12.70
C ILE A 181 -15.62 10.40 13.99
N ASN A 182 -15.48 9.13 14.36
CA ASN A 182 -15.92 8.71 15.68
C ASN A 182 -15.12 9.52 16.72
N GLU A 183 -15.80 10.21 17.64
CA GLU A 183 -15.16 10.92 18.77
C GLU A 183 -14.53 9.95 19.80
N GLY A 184 -14.71 8.63 19.60
CA GLY A 184 -14.18 7.54 20.42
C GLY A 184 -12.85 6.97 19.92
N GLU A 185 -12.70 5.64 19.94
CA GLU A 185 -11.52 4.96 19.42
C GLU A 185 -11.50 4.99 17.89
N PHE A 186 -10.34 5.33 17.32
CA PHE A 186 -10.17 5.33 15.87
C PHE A 186 -10.09 3.91 15.35
N ASN A 187 -10.84 3.63 14.28
CA ASN A 187 -11.00 2.29 13.71
C ASN A 187 -10.06 2.03 12.52
N ASP A 188 -9.48 3.10 11.95
CA ASP A 188 -8.59 3.04 10.80
C ASP A 188 -7.50 4.14 10.83
N ILE A 189 -6.47 3.97 10.00
CA ILE A 189 -5.32 4.88 9.90
C ILE A 189 -5.73 6.24 9.32
N LEU A 190 -6.73 6.28 8.44
CA LEU A 190 -7.14 7.52 7.79
C LEU A 190 -7.81 8.47 8.79
N GLU A 191 -8.54 7.98 9.78
CA GLU A 191 -9.06 8.80 10.88
C GLU A 191 -7.93 9.47 11.68
N TYR A 192 -6.84 8.74 11.98
CA TYR A 192 -5.66 9.32 12.62
C TYR A 192 -5.02 10.40 11.74
N LEU A 193 -4.89 10.15 10.43
CA LEU A 193 -4.35 11.14 9.48
C LEU A 193 -5.23 12.40 9.43
N MET A 194 -6.55 12.25 9.33
CA MET A 194 -7.49 13.38 9.31
C MET A 194 -7.43 14.20 10.60
N LYS A 195 -7.30 13.55 11.77
CA LYS A 195 -7.10 14.27 13.05
C LYS A 195 -5.80 15.07 13.04
N GLU A 196 -4.70 14.48 12.59
CA GLU A 196 -3.39 15.14 12.55
C GLU A 196 -3.39 16.32 11.56
N MET A 197 -4.09 16.19 10.43
CA MET A 197 -4.29 17.25 9.44
C MET A 197 -5.16 18.40 9.93
N ASN A 198 -6.11 18.14 10.82
CA ASN A 198 -6.99 19.17 11.40
C ASN A 198 -6.48 19.70 12.75
N GLY A 199 -5.37 19.16 13.26
CA GLY A 199 -4.78 19.53 14.54
C GLY A 199 -3.88 20.77 14.45
N PRO A 200 -3.43 21.30 15.61
CA PRO A 200 -2.58 22.49 15.67
C PRO A 200 -1.18 22.31 15.03
N ASN A 201 -0.78 21.07 14.72
CA ASN A 201 0.50 20.73 14.07
C ASN A 201 0.32 20.26 12.60
N ALA A 202 -0.73 20.73 11.91
CA ALA A 202 -1.06 20.32 10.55
C ALA A 202 0.03 20.71 9.52
N TRP A 203 0.98 19.82 9.28
CA TRP A 203 2.06 19.98 8.28
C TRP A 203 1.57 20.01 6.82
N MET A 204 0.28 19.73 6.58
CA MET A 204 -0.37 19.87 5.25
C MET A 204 -1.15 21.17 5.06
N SER A 205 -1.17 22.08 6.05
CA SER A 205 -1.84 23.38 5.90
C SER A 205 -1.03 24.40 5.08
N ASP A 206 0.26 24.14 4.87
CA ASP A 206 1.19 25.08 4.22
C ASP A 206 1.44 24.81 2.72
N SER A 207 0.73 23.87 2.09
CA SER A 207 0.87 23.59 0.65
C SER A 207 -0.37 24.00 -0.17
N LYS A 208 -0.83 25.24 0.02
CA LYS A 208 -1.76 25.91 -0.91
C LYS A 208 -1.03 26.64 -2.03
#